data_AF-A0A357LCQ7-F1
#
_entry.id   AF-A0A357LCQ7-F1
#
_cell.length_a   1.000
_cell.length_b   1.000
_cell.length_c   1.000
_cell.angle_alpha   90.00
_cell.angle_beta   90.00
_cell.angle_gamma   90.00
#
_symmetry.space_group_name_H-M   'P 1'
#
loop_
_entity.id
_entity.type
_entity.pdbx_description
1 polymer ?
#
loop_
_entity_poly.entity_id
_entity_poly.type
_entity_poly.pdbx_seq_one_letter_code
_entity_poly.pdbx_strand_id
1 'polypeptide(L)'
;SNNIANMNTTAFSARRAEFADLHYQQLRAPGAITSASGQIAPSGVEIGLGVRAASVAVNFQQGSLEQTGGDLDIAIEGEGFFEVTLASGEPA
;
A
#
# COMPACT_ATOMS: atom_id res chain seq x y z
N SER A 1 -5.31 -5.00 -12.19
CA SER A 1 -6.18 -6.11 -12.62
C SER A 1 -7.13 -6.59 -11.53
N ASN A 2 -6.63 -6.95 -10.32
CA ASN A 2 -7.49 -7.53 -9.26
C ASN A 2 -8.69 -6.67 -8.82
N ASN A 3 -8.51 -5.36 -8.59
CA ASN A 3 -9.63 -4.52 -8.14
C ASN A 3 -10.77 -4.42 -9.17
N ILE A 4 -10.42 -4.35 -10.47
CA ILE A 4 -11.41 -4.26 -11.54
C ILE A 4 -12.08 -5.62 -11.76
N ALA A 5 -11.31 -6.70 -11.70
CA ALA A 5 -11.84 -8.06 -11.84
C ALA A 5 -12.87 -8.42 -10.76
N ASN A 6 -12.77 -7.83 -9.56
CA ASN A 6 -13.65 -8.10 -8.43
C ASN A 6 -14.59 -6.93 -8.11
N MET A 7 -14.81 -6.02 -9.07
CA MET A 7 -15.59 -4.80 -8.81
C MET A 7 -17.06 -5.08 -8.45
N ASN A 8 -17.59 -6.24 -8.85
CA ASN A 8 -18.96 -6.68 -8.56
C ASN A 8 -19.01 -7.78 -7.50
N THR A 9 -17.89 -8.07 -6.82
CA THR A 9 -17.85 -9.07 -5.75
C THR A 9 -18.34 -8.43 -4.45
N THR A 10 -19.41 -8.98 -3.87
CA THR A 10 -19.94 -8.53 -2.58
C THR A 10 -18.86 -8.48 -1.51
N ALA A 11 -18.80 -7.37 -0.77
CA ALA A 11 -17.84 -7.13 0.31
C ALA A 11 -16.34 -7.19 -0.10
N PHE A 12 -16.01 -6.99 -1.37
CA PHE A 12 -14.60 -6.91 -1.80
C PHE A 12 -13.94 -5.58 -1.36
N SER A 13 -12.89 -5.67 -0.55
CA SER A 13 -12.06 -4.52 -0.18
C SER A 13 -10.94 -4.30 -1.21
N ALA A 14 -10.95 -3.11 -1.83
CA ALA A 14 -9.95 -2.74 -2.82
C ALA A 14 -8.54 -2.66 -2.22
N ARG A 15 -7.53 -3.03 -3.00
CA ARG A 15 -6.13 -3.02 -2.58
C ARG A 15 -5.31 -1.98 -3.33
N ARG A 16 -4.36 -1.35 -2.65
CA ARG A 16 -3.45 -0.36 -3.23
C ARG A 16 -2.00 -0.75 -2.94
N ALA A 17 -1.16 -0.76 -3.97
CA ALA A 17 0.28 -0.90 -3.80
C ALA A 17 0.88 0.40 -3.28
N GLU A 18 1.73 0.31 -2.27
CA GLU A 18 2.51 1.42 -1.74
C GLU A 18 3.98 1.24 -2.10
N PHE A 19 4.63 2.35 -2.42
CA PHE A 19 6.02 2.36 -2.86
C PHE A 19 6.87 3.20 -1.92
N ALA A 20 8.10 2.74 -1.68
CA ALA A 20 9.11 3.47 -0.94
C ALA A 20 10.35 3.66 -1.81
N ASP A 21 11.06 4.75 -1.58
CA ASP A 21 12.37 5.00 -2.18
C ASP A 21 13.41 4.02 -1.64
N LEU A 22 14.45 3.80 -2.45
CA LEU A 22 15.64 3.09 -2.06
C LEU A 22 16.68 4.09 -1.54
N HIS A 23 17.64 3.58 -0.76
CA HIS A 23 18.68 4.40 -0.14
C HIS A 23 19.40 5.30 -1.15
N TYR A 24 19.83 6.47 -0.70
CA TYR A 24 20.60 7.41 -1.53
C TYR A 24 22.09 7.12 -1.39
N GLN A 25 22.81 6.99 -2.51
CA GLN A 25 24.27 6.95 -2.48
C GLN A 25 24.82 8.37 -2.56
N GLN A 26 25.48 8.80 -1.49
CA GLN A 26 26.20 10.07 -1.49
C GLN A 26 27.57 9.88 -2.16
N LEU A 27 27.68 10.29 -3.43
CA LEU A 27 28.96 10.26 -4.16
C LEU A 27 29.90 11.37 -3.71
N ARG A 28 29.34 12.51 -3.29
CA ARG A 28 30.11 13.66 -2.80
C ARG A 28 29.35 14.33 -1.66
N ALA A 29 30.00 14.45 -0.51
CA ALA A 29 29.47 15.24 0.60
C ALA A 29 29.56 16.74 0.26
N PRO A 30 28.56 17.56 0.65
CA PRO A 30 28.67 19.01 0.58
C PRO A 30 29.91 19.47 1.37
N GLY A 31 30.69 20.40 0.80
CA GLY A 31 31.90 20.89 1.46
C GLY A 31 33.17 20.06 1.19
N ALA A 32 33.10 19.03 0.34
CA ALA A 32 34.28 18.28 -0.08
C ALA A 32 35.20 19.11 -1.01
N ILE A 33 36.51 19.00 -0.80
CA ILE A 33 37.54 19.66 -1.62
C ILE A 33 37.65 18.92 -2.96
N THR A 34 37.40 19.63 -4.07
CA THR A 34 37.33 19.05 -5.42
C THR A 34 38.56 19.30 -6.28
N SER A 35 39.57 20.01 -5.79
CA SER A 35 40.82 20.26 -6.51
C SER A 35 42.03 20.24 -5.58
N ALA A 36 43.22 19.93 -6.13
CA ALA A 36 44.50 20.10 -5.43
C ALA A 36 44.79 21.56 -5.02
N SER A 37 43.99 22.51 -5.52
CA SER A 37 44.04 23.94 -5.21
C SER A 37 43.03 24.40 -4.14
N GLY A 38 42.32 23.48 -3.48
CA GLY A 38 41.47 23.80 -2.33
C GLY A 38 40.07 24.33 -2.66
N GLN A 39 39.58 24.21 -3.90
CA GLN A 39 38.19 24.59 -4.21
C GLN A 39 37.21 23.63 -3.55
N ILE A 40 36.23 24.18 -2.84
CA ILE A 40 35.17 23.45 -2.13
C ILE A 40 33.93 23.41 -3.02
N ALA A 41 33.39 22.23 -3.30
CA ALA A 41 32.09 22.12 -3.94
C ALA A 41 30.98 22.41 -2.92
N PRO A 42 30.13 23.43 -3.14
CA PRO A 42 29.11 23.84 -2.17
C PRO A 42 27.92 22.88 -2.13
N SER A 43 27.66 22.12 -3.19
CA SER A 43 26.57 21.13 -3.25
C SER A 43 27.10 19.71 -3.19
N GLY A 44 26.46 18.88 -2.36
CA GLY A 44 26.66 17.43 -2.40
C GLY A 44 26.05 16.81 -3.66
N VAL A 45 26.52 15.62 -4.02
CA VAL A 45 25.92 14.81 -5.08
C VAL A 45 25.38 13.53 -4.45
N GLU A 46 24.07 13.36 -4.53
CA GLU A 46 23.35 12.18 -4.08
C GLU A 46 22.65 11.53 -5.28
N ILE A 47 22.78 10.21 -5.39
CA ILE A 47 22.09 9.40 -6.40
C ILE A 47 21.06 8.52 -5.70
N GLY A 48 19.78 8.72 -6.02
CA GLY A 48 18.71 7.83 -5.57
C GLY A 48 18.80 6.47 -6.27
N LEU A 49 18.74 5.38 -5.50
CA LEU A 49 18.88 4.02 -6.04
C LEU A 49 17.59 3.43 -6.65
N GLY A 50 16.50 4.22 -6.71
CA GLY A 50 15.23 3.83 -7.31
C GLY A 50 14.09 3.73 -6.30
N VAL A 51 13.05 2.97 -6.65
CA VAL A 51 11.86 2.73 -5.82
C VAL A 51 11.54 1.23 -5.75
N ARG A 52 10.95 0.78 -4.64
CA ARG A 52 10.46 -0.59 -4.49
C ARG A 52 9.01 -0.60 -3.99
N ALA A 53 8.28 -1.67 -4.30
CA ALA A 53 7.02 -1.94 -3.63
C ALA A 53 7.29 -2.23 -2.14
N ALA A 54 6.64 -1.47 -1.27
CA ALA A 54 6.81 -1.56 0.18
C ALA A 54 5.74 -2.47 0.79
N SER A 55 4.49 -2.27 0.38
CA SER A 55 3.33 -2.99 0.93
C SER A 55 2.18 -3.03 -0.09
N VAL A 56 1.16 -3.84 0.22
CA VAL A 56 -0.15 -3.75 -0.42
C VAL A 56 -1.16 -3.49 0.70
N ALA A 57 -1.67 -2.26 0.77
CA ALA A 57 -2.67 -1.87 1.74
C ALA A 57 -4.08 -2.25 1.26
N VAL A 58 -4.94 -2.64 2.21
CA VAL A 58 -6.36 -2.88 1.99
C VAL A 58 -7.15 -1.64 2.38
N ASN A 59 -8.12 -1.25 1.57
CA ASN A 59 -9.05 -0.17 1.88
C ASN A 59 -10.33 -0.76 2.50
N PHE A 60 -10.54 -0.50 3.79
CA PHE A 60 -11.71 -0.95 4.57
C PHE A 60 -12.87 0.05 4.59
N GLN A 61 -12.92 0.98 3.63
CA GLN A 61 -14.07 1.87 3.49
C GLN A 61 -15.36 1.09 3.20
N GLN A 62 -16.42 1.44 3.92
CA GLN A 62 -17.76 0.88 3.72
C GLN A 62 -18.25 1.18 2.29
N GLY A 63 -18.70 0.13 1.60
CA GLY A 63 -19.34 0.24 0.29
C GLY A 63 -20.82 0.59 0.37
N SER A 64 -21.45 0.80 -0.77
CA SER A 64 -22.90 0.97 -0.86
C SER A 64 -23.62 -0.33 -0.48
N LEU A 65 -24.64 -0.22 0.36
CA LEU A 65 -25.55 -1.33 0.66
C LEU A 65 -26.69 -1.33 -0.37
N GLU A 66 -27.05 -2.51 -0.85
CA GLU A 66 -28.17 -2.73 -1.78
C GLU A 66 -29.14 -3.73 -1.16
N GLN A 67 -30.43 -3.40 -1.17
CA GLN A 67 -31.46 -4.30 -0.67
C GLN A 67 -31.76 -5.38 -1.72
N THR A 68 -31.53 -6.64 -1.35
CA THR A 68 -31.72 -7.80 -2.25
C THR A 68 -33.12 -8.41 -2.15
N GLY A 69 -33.82 -8.21 -1.03
CA GLY A 69 -35.14 -8.79 -0.77
C GLY A 69 -35.11 -10.26 -0.30
N GLY A 70 -33.93 -10.83 -0.04
CA GLY A 70 -33.79 -12.15 0.56
C GLY A 70 -33.95 -12.09 2.08
N ASP A 71 -34.74 -12.99 2.66
CA ASP A 71 -34.98 -13.05 4.12
C ASP A 71 -33.71 -13.34 4.94
N LEU A 72 -32.69 -13.90 4.30
CA LEU A 72 -31.42 -14.30 4.92
C LEU A 72 -30.22 -13.44 4.47
N ASP A 73 -30.47 -12.40 3.68
CA ASP A 73 -29.42 -11.51 3.19
C ASP A 73 -29.20 -10.40 4.22
N ILE A 74 -28.07 -10.48 4.91
CA ILE A 74 -27.69 -9.56 5.98
C ILE A 74 -26.40 -8.81 5.63
N ALA A 75 -26.31 -7.57 6.07
CA ALA A 75 -25.12 -6.73 5.96
C ALA A 75 -24.83 -6.04 7.29
N ILE A 76 -23.55 -5.74 7.52
CA ILE A 76 -23.10 -4.93 8.65
C ILE A 76 -23.08 -3.47 8.19
N GLU A 77 -23.73 -2.60 8.96
CA GLU A 77 -23.59 -1.15 8.82
C GLU A 77 -22.62 -0.64 9.87
N GLY A 78 -21.44 -0.19 9.43
CA GLY A 78 -20.34 0.23 10.31
C GLY A 78 -19.21 -0.80 10.35
N GLU A 79 -18.43 -0.77 11.43
CA GLU A 79 -17.26 -1.65 11.58
C GLU A 79 -17.65 -3.00 12.18
N GLY A 80 -17.15 -4.09 11.58
CA GLY A 80 -17.37 -5.44 12.07
C GLY A 80 -17.15 -6.49 10.99
N PHE A 81 -17.02 -7.75 11.43
CA PHE A 81 -16.93 -8.91 10.55
C PHE A 81 -17.86 -10.02 11.04
N PHE A 82 -18.33 -10.84 10.11
CA PHE A 82 -18.99 -12.09 10.46
C PHE A 82 -17.93 -13.15 10.75
N GLU A 83 -18.04 -13.80 11.91
CA GLU A 83 -17.23 -14.98 12.22
C GLU A 83 -17.88 -16.20 11.58
N VAL A 84 -17.09 -16.99 10.86
CA VAL A 84 -17.53 -18.23 10.21
C VAL A 84 -16.56 -19.34 10.60
N THR A 85 -17.10 -20.51 10.94
CA THR A 85 -16.31 -21.72 11.17
C THR A 85 -16.29 -22.58 9.92
N LEU A 86 -15.10 -22.95 9.46
CA LEU A 86 -14.90 -23.86 8.33
C LEU A 86 -15.34 -25.28 8.69
N ALA A 87 -15.54 -26.14 7.68
CA ALA A 87 -15.86 -27.55 7.89
C ALA A 87 -14.79 -28.31 8.69
N SER A 88 -13.55 -27.81 8.72
CA SER A 88 -12.46 -28.34 9.55
C SER A 88 -12.57 -27.99 11.03
N GLY A 89 -13.47 -27.06 11.42
CA GLY A 89 -13.60 -26.54 12.78
C GLY A 89 -12.77 -25.30 13.08
N GLU A 90 -11.94 -24.84 12.13
CA GLU A 90 -11.13 -23.62 12.26
C GLU A 90 -11.93 -22.37 11.87
N PRO A 91 -11.63 -21.19 12.43
CA PRO A 91 -12.18 -19.93 11.93
C PRO A 91 -11.72 -19.66 10.49
N ALA A 92 -12.61 -19.06 9.70
CA ALA A 92 -12.38 -18.72 8.28
C ALA A 92 -11.47 -17.50 8.09
#